data_AF-A0A7W6S2A6-F1
#
_entry.id   AF-A0A7W6S2A6-F1
#
_cell.length_a   1.000
_cell.length_b   1.000
_cell.length_c   1.000
_cell.angle_alpha   90.00
_cell.angle_beta   90.00
_cell.angle_gamma   90.00
#
_symmetry.space_group_name_H-M   'P 1'
#
loop_
_entity.id
_entity.type
_entity.pdbx_description
1 polymer ?
#
loop_
_entity_poly.entity_id
_entity_poly.type
_entity_poly.pdbx_seq_one_letter_code
_entity_poly.pdbx_strand_id
1 'polypeptide(L)'
;MSDLAMQQVAELVHKVAGDVRRMGDMTTEQSTQMLSALDDLAATIMALKAVAAAQLKVTPVDPTAVHAWIDTNMDPAGEGTDKARAVVDDLLQAQS
;
A
#
# COMPACT_ATOMS: atom_id res chain seq x y z
N MET A 1 48.75 27.11 -6.03
CA MET A 1 47.31 27.17 -5.70
C MET A 1 46.50 26.15 -6.52
N SER A 2 47.00 24.92 -6.72
CA SER A 2 46.40 23.94 -7.65
C SER A 2 46.18 22.57 -6.98
N ASP A 3 47.19 22.04 -6.27
CA ASP A 3 47.09 20.68 -5.72
C ASP A 3 46.23 20.56 -4.46
N LEU A 4 46.28 21.56 -3.57
CA LEU A 4 45.47 21.54 -2.34
C LEU A 4 43.96 21.62 -2.66
N ALA A 5 43.60 22.42 -3.68
CA ALA A 5 42.23 22.54 -4.16
C ALA A 5 41.77 21.24 -4.86
N MET A 6 42.65 20.60 -5.64
CA MET A 6 42.35 19.31 -6.28
C MET A 6 42.21 18.16 -5.27
N GLN A 7 43.01 18.15 -4.20
CA GLN A 7 42.85 17.18 -3.11
C GLN A 7 41.52 17.36 -2.38
N GLN A 8 41.11 18.60 -2.10
CA GLN A 8 39.81 18.88 -1.47
C GLN A 8 38.64 18.49 -2.39
N VAL A 9 38.74 18.72 -3.70
CA VAL A 9 37.72 18.27 -4.66
C VAL A 9 37.67 16.73 -4.72
N ALA A 10 38.82 16.05 -4.73
CA ALA A 10 38.86 14.59 -4.72
C ALA A 10 38.22 13.99 -3.45
N GLU A 11 38.46 14.62 -2.30
CA GLU A 11 37.91 14.20 -1.01
C GLU A 11 36.39 14.44 -0.94
N LEU A 12 35.92 15.58 -1.46
CA LEU A 12 34.49 15.88 -1.60
C LEU A 12 33.79 14.92 -2.57
N VAL A 13 34.41 14.59 -3.70
CA VAL A 13 33.88 13.61 -4.66
C VAL A 13 33.80 12.22 -4.02
N HIS A 14 34.82 11.81 -3.26
CA HIS A 14 34.80 10.53 -2.56
C HIS A 14 33.71 10.47 -1.49
N LYS A 15 33.52 11.58 -0.76
CA LYS A 15 32.44 11.71 0.23
C LYS A 15 31.05 11.66 -0.43
N VAL A 16 30.85 12.41 -1.51
CA VAL A 16 29.59 12.38 -2.29
C VAL A 16 29.32 10.99 -2.84
N ALA A 17 30.34 10.30 -3.38
CA ALA A 17 30.18 8.92 -3.85
C ALA A 17 29.80 7.96 -2.71
N GLY A 18 30.37 8.14 -1.52
CA GLY A 18 30.02 7.39 -0.31
C GLY A 18 28.58 7.65 0.15
N ASP A 19 28.17 8.92 0.15
CA ASP A 19 26.82 9.33 0.57
C ASP A 19 25.76 8.87 -0.45
N VAL A 20 26.05 8.92 -1.75
CA VAL A 20 25.19 8.36 -2.81
C VAL A 20 25.02 6.86 -2.66
N ARG A 21 26.09 6.12 -2.33
CA ARG A 21 26.02 4.68 -2.08
C ARG A 21 25.14 4.37 -0.87
N ARG A 22 25.33 5.08 0.25
CA ARG A 22 24.50 4.92 1.45
C ARG A 22 23.03 5.25 1.21
N MET A 23 22.74 6.31 0.45
CA MET A 23 21.38 6.64 0.04
C MET A 23 20.75 5.51 -0.80
N GLY A 24 21.52 4.92 -1.72
CA GLY A 24 21.06 3.77 -2.51
C GLY A 24 20.71 2.55 -1.64
N ASP A 25 21.56 2.24 -0.68
CA ASP A 25 21.34 1.14 0.26
C ASP A 25 20.08 1.38 1.13
N MET A 26 19.94 2.59 1.69
CA MET A 26 18.76 2.98 2.46
C MET A 26 17.46 2.93 1.64
N THR A 27 17.50 3.36 0.38
CA THR A 27 16.32 3.35 -0.50
C THR A 27 15.88 1.92 -0.80
N THR A 28 16.83 1.00 -0.94
CA THR A 28 16.56 -0.43 -1.18
C THR A 28 15.94 -1.09 0.06
N GLU A 29 16.46 -0.77 1.24
CA GLU A 29 15.91 -1.26 2.52
C GLU A 29 14.49 -0.72 2.75
N GLN A 30 14.25 0.58 2.55
CA GLN A 30 12.92 1.18 2.65
C GLN A 30 11.93 0.56 1.66
N SER A 31 12.35 0.31 0.42
CA SER A 31 11.51 -0.37 -0.57
C SER A 31 11.14 -1.78 -0.12
N THR A 32 12.08 -2.50 0.50
CA THR A 32 11.86 -3.86 1.01
C THR A 32 10.88 -3.86 2.19
N GLN A 33 11.04 -2.92 3.13
CA GLN A 33 10.13 -2.74 4.24
C GLN A 33 8.72 -2.37 3.78
N MET A 34 8.61 -1.48 2.78
CA MET A 34 7.32 -1.12 2.19
C MET A 34 6.64 -2.33 1.55
N LEU A 35 7.36 -3.15 0.78
CA LEU A 35 6.81 -4.37 0.18
C LEU A 35 6.37 -5.38 1.25
N SER A 36 7.13 -5.53 2.34
CA SER A 36 6.73 -6.37 3.47
C SER A 36 5.45 -5.87 4.12
N ALA A 37 5.31 -4.57 4.34
CA ALA A 37 4.10 -3.98 4.91
C ALA A 37 2.88 -4.13 3.98
N LEU A 38 3.09 -4.08 2.66
CA LEU A 38 2.04 -4.35 1.68
C LEU A 38 1.59 -5.82 1.71
N ASP A 39 2.52 -6.76 1.94
CA ASP A 39 2.20 -8.18 2.10
C ASP A 39 1.38 -8.43 3.38
N ASP A 40 1.78 -7.83 4.51
CA ASP A 40 1.03 -7.90 5.77
C ASP A 40 -0.38 -7.30 5.63
N LEU A 41 -0.50 -6.19 4.90
CA LEU A 41 -1.79 -5.56 4.61
C LEU A 41 -2.66 -6.48 3.74
N ALA A 42 -2.10 -7.09 2.70
CA ALA A 42 -2.81 -8.03 1.84
C ALA A 42 -3.29 -9.25 2.62
N ALA A 43 -2.46 -9.82 3.49
CA ALA A 43 -2.82 -10.92 4.38
C ALA A 43 -4.00 -10.55 5.30
N THR A 44 -3.96 -9.34 5.87
CA THR A 44 -5.04 -8.82 6.74
C THR A 44 -6.36 -8.68 5.97
N ILE A 45 -6.32 -8.11 4.77
CA ILE A 45 -7.51 -7.95 3.92
C ILE A 45 -8.09 -9.31 3.54
N MET A 46 -7.25 -10.28 3.18
CA MET A 46 -7.69 -11.64 2.81
C MET A 46 -8.31 -12.37 4.01
N ALA A 47 -7.75 -12.23 5.21
CA ALA A 47 -8.32 -12.78 6.43
C ALA A 47 -9.70 -12.19 6.73
N LEU A 48 -9.85 -10.87 6.64
CA LEU A 48 -11.15 -10.20 6.82
C LEU A 48 -12.17 -10.63 5.78
N LYS A 49 -11.76 -10.77 4.51
CA LYS A 49 -12.60 -11.27 3.42
C LYS A 49 -13.13 -12.68 3.72
N ALA A 50 -12.27 -13.57 4.20
CA ALA A 50 -12.66 -14.93 4.57
C ALA A 50 -13.66 -14.96 5.73
N VAL A 51 -13.42 -14.16 6.78
CA VAL A 51 -14.35 -14.03 7.92
C VAL A 51 -15.69 -13.46 7.47
N ALA A 52 -15.69 -12.40 6.66
CA ALA A 52 -16.91 -11.80 6.13
C ALA A 52 -17.71 -12.81 5.28
N ALA A 53 -17.06 -13.54 4.38
CA ALA A 53 -17.70 -14.57 3.57
C ALA A 53 -18.32 -15.70 4.44
N ALA A 54 -17.64 -16.10 5.52
CA ALA A 54 -18.19 -17.08 6.46
C ALA A 54 -19.41 -16.52 7.21
N GLN A 55 -19.35 -15.26 7.67
CA GLN A 55 -20.45 -14.62 8.38
C GLN A 55 -21.69 -14.43 7.48
N LEU A 56 -21.47 -14.08 6.21
CA LEU A 56 -22.55 -13.86 5.24
C LEU A 56 -23.41 -15.12 5.03
N LYS A 57 -22.84 -16.33 5.15
CA LYS A 57 -23.60 -17.59 5.10
C LYS A 57 -24.56 -17.77 6.28
N VAL A 58 -24.22 -17.19 7.43
CA VAL A 58 -25.03 -17.28 8.67
C VAL A 58 -26.01 -16.12 8.75
N THR A 59 -25.61 -14.94 8.27
CA THR A 59 -26.42 -13.72 8.29
C THR A 59 -26.32 -13.02 6.94
N PRO A 60 -27.21 -13.37 5.99
CA PRO A 60 -27.26 -12.72 4.70
C PRO A 60 -27.54 -11.23 4.87
N VAL A 61 -26.86 -10.40 4.07
CA VAL A 61 -27.06 -8.95 4.03
C VAL A 61 -27.79 -8.54 2.75
N ASP A 62 -28.53 -7.43 2.79
CA ASP A 62 -29.11 -6.83 1.60
C ASP A 62 -28.02 -6.08 0.81
N PRO A 63 -27.71 -6.48 -0.43
CA PRO A 63 -26.73 -5.79 -1.28
C PRO A 63 -27.02 -4.31 -1.44
N THR A 64 -28.29 -3.95 -1.58
CA THR A 64 -28.72 -2.56 -1.82
C THR A 64 -28.38 -1.67 -0.64
N ALA A 65 -28.60 -2.16 0.58
CA ALA A 65 -28.26 -1.45 1.80
C ALA A 65 -26.74 -1.26 1.96
N VAL A 66 -25.93 -2.25 1.56
CA VAL A 66 -24.46 -2.16 1.63
C VAL A 66 -23.93 -1.11 0.66
N HIS A 67 -24.42 -1.08 -0.59
CA HIS A 67 -24.02 -0.07 -1.56
C HIS A 67 -24.46 1.34 -1.14
N ALA A 68 -25.70 1.49 -0.64
CA ALA A 68 -26.17 2.77 -0.13
C ALA A 68 -25.33 3.27 1.07
N TRP A 69 -24.88 2.34 1.93
CA TRP A 69 -23.98 2.67 3.02
C TRP A 69 -22.62 3.16 2.49
N ILE A 70 -22.03 2.47 1.51
CA ILE A 70 -20.77 2.90 0.87
C ILE A 70 -20.92 4.30 0.31
N ASP A 71 -21.98 4.56 -0.44
CA ASP A 71 -22.22 5.85 -1.11
C ASP A 71 -22.43 7.00 -0.12
N THR A 72 -22.97 6.69 1.07
CA THR A 72 -23.22 7.67 2.13
C THR A 72 -21.97 7.96 2.96
N ASN A 73 -21.11 6.97 3.16
CA ASN A 73 -20.01 7.04 4.13
C ASN A 73 -18.62 7.19 3.48
N MET A 74 -18.49 6.92 2.18
CA MET A 74 -17.25 7.14 1.43
C MET A 74 -17.28 8.49 0.72
N ASP A 75 -16.09 9.08 0.54
CA ASP A 75 -15.93 10.42 -0.03
C ASP A 75 -16.58 10.54 -1.44
N PRO A 76 -17.52 11.48 -1.64
CA PRO A 76 -18.15 11.73 -2.93
C PRO A 76 -17.17 12.19 -4.04
N ALA A 77 -15.98 12.71 -3.67
CA ALA A 77 -14.96 13.16 -4.62
C ALA A 77 -14.12 12.00 -5.20
N GLY A 78 -14.21 10.81 -4.58
CA GLY A 78 -14.04 9.52 -5.25
C GLY A 78 -12.63 9.08 -5.64
N GLU A 79 -11.73 8.86 -4.69
CA GLU A 79 -10.72 7.79 -4.84
C GLU A 79 -11.13 6.58 -4.01
N GLY A 80 -11.60 5.52 -4.68
CA GLY A 80 -11.76 4.19 -4.06
C GLY A 80 -13.19 3.71 -3.82
N THR A 81 -14.22 4.55 -3.98
CA THR A 81 -15.64 4.13 -3.84
C THR A 81 -16.01 3.03 -4.85
N ASP A 82 -15.59 3.18 -6.11
CA ASP A 82 -15.81 2.13 -7.13
C ASP A 82 -15.08 0.83 -6.81
N LYS A 83 -13.87 0.93 -6.22
CA LYS A 83 -13.11 -0.25 -5.78
C LYS A 83 -13.82 -0.93 -4.61
N ALA A 84 -14.36 -0.18 -3.67
CA ALA A 84 -15.11 -0.71 -2.54
C ALA A 84 -16.40 -1.42 -3.00
N ARG A 85 -17.13 -0.83 -3.95
CA ARG A 85 -18.31 -1.48 -4.57
C ARG A 85 -17.92 -2.80 -5.25
N ALA A 86 -16.84 -2.81 -6.03
CA ALA A 86 -16.38 -4.03 -6.69
C ALA A 86 -15.99 -5.14 -5.70
N VAL A 87 -15.38 -4.79 -4.56
CA VAL A 87 -15.06 -5.77 -3.50
C VAL A 87 -16.33 -6.32 -2.83
N VAL A 88 -17.35 -5.48 -2.63
CA VAL A 88 -18.66 -5.93 -2.13
C VAL A 88 -19.32 -6.88 -3.11
N ASP A 89 -19.34 -6.56 -4.40
CA ASP A 89 -19.93 -7.42 -5.43
C ASP A 89 -19.28 -8.80 -5.45
N ASP A 90 -17.95 -8.86 -5.39
CA ASP A 90 -17.19 -10.11 -5.34
C ASP A 90 -17.49 -10.93 -4.07
N LEU A 91 -17.64 -10.27 -2.91
CA LEU A 91 -18.03 -10.92 -1.66
C LEU A 91 -19.46 -11.48 -1.69
N LEU A 92 -20.38 -10.80 -2.37
CA LEU A 92 -21.77 -11.24 -2.50
C LEU A 92 -21.91 -12.36 -3.55
N GLN A 93 -21.15 -12.32 -4.65
CA GLN A 93 -21.10 -13.40 -5.64
C GLN A 93 -20.51 -14.70 -5.08
N ALA A 94 -19.56 -14.62 -4.14
CA ALA A 94 -19.02 -15.80 -3.48
C ALA A 94 -20.03 -16.59 -2.61
N GLN A 95 -21.27 -16.10 -2.47
CA GLN A 95 -22.37 -16.78 -1.78
C GLN A 95 -23.27 -17.63 -2.69
N SER A 96 -23.27 -17.39 -4.01
CA SER A 96 -24.03 -18.19 -4.98
C SER A 96 -23.31 -19.48 -5.34
#